data_AF-A0A087XN46-F1
#
_entry.id   AF-A0A087XN46-F1
#
_cell.length_a   1.000
_cell.length_b   1.000
_cell.length_c   1.000
_cell.angle_alpha   90.00
_cell.angle_beta   90.00
_cell.angle_gamma   90.00
#
_symmetry.space_group_name_H-M   'P 1'
#
loop_
_entity.id
_entity.type
_entity.pdbx_description
1 polymer ?
#
loop_
_entity_poly.entity_id
_entity_poly.type
_entity_poly.pdbx_seq_one_letter_code
_entity_poly.pdbx_strand_id
1 'polypeptide(L)'
;MFCEKAIELIRELHRVSDGQLPAFNEDGLRQVLQEMEALYEQNQADVSEAKAAGRGDLIPSIKLRHCCLLRNQRCVVAYLYDRLLRIRALRWEYGSVLPANVRFHMSAEEVQWFGQYKKSLASFMRSIGGQEGLDVTQDMKPPKSLYIQVRCLKDHGEFEIDDGTVILLKKNSQHFLPRWKCEQLIRQGVLEHVMS
;
A
#
# COMPACT_ATOMS: atom_id res chain seq x y z
N MET A 1 3.72 10.17 -29.13
CA MET A 1 4.85 10.83 -28.46
C MET A 1 5.44 9.83 -27.47
N PHE A 2 6.73 9.85 -27.16
CA PHE A 2 7.33 8.93 -26.18
C PHE A 2 6.78 9.18 -24.77
N CYS A 3 6.82 8.14 -23.93
CA CYS A 3 6.49 8.22 -22.50
C CYS A 3 5.01 8.48 -22.14
N GLU A 4 4.09 8.46 -23.11
CA GLU A 4 2.67 8.73 -22.84
C GLU A 4 2.07 7.69 -21.87
N LYS A 5 2.38 6.41 -22.06
CA LYS A 5 1.93 5.33 -21.18
C LYS A 5 2.46 5.45 -19.75
N ALA A 6 3.70 5.91 -19.61
CA ALA A 6 4.27 6.15 -18.29
C ALA A 6 3.60 7.33 -17.57
N ILE A 7 3.16 8.35 -18.32
CA ILE A 7 2.41 9.49 -17.78
C ILE A 7 0.98 9.08 -17.40
N GLU A 8 0.34 8.20 -18.18
CA GLU A 8 -1.00 7.66 -17.85
C GLU A 8 -1.00 6.99 -16.47
N LEU A 9 0.01 6.17 -16.13
CA LEU A 9 0.16 5.56 -14.81
C LEU A 9 0.20 6.60 -13.66
N ILE A 10 0.91 7.70 -13.86
CA ILE A 10 1.01 8.77 -12.85
C ILE A 10 -0.31 9.53 -12.72
N ARG A 11 -0.97 9.83 -13.85
CA ARG A 11 -2.26 10.51 -13.86
C ARG A 11 -3.34 9.66 -13.18
N GLU A 12 -3.30 8.35 -13.35
CA GLU A 12 -4.19 7.42 -12.66
C GLU A 12 -4.06 7.57 -11.13
N LEU A 13 -2.85 7.48 -10.59
CA LEU A 13 -2.61 7.64 -9.16
C LEU A 13 -3.01 9.02 -8.62
N HIS A 14 -2.77 10.06 -9.41
CA HIS A 14 -3.11 11.44 -9.02
C HIS A 14 -4.63 11.68 -8.91
N ARG A 15 -5.44 10.94 -9.68
CA ARG A 15 -6.91 11.08 -9.64
C ARG A 15 -7.54 10.41 -8.42
N VAL A 16 -6.84 9.47 -7.79
CA VAL A 16 -7.34 8.70 -6.66
C VAL A 16 -7.08 9.47 -5.38
N SER A 17 -8.13 9.68 -4.57
CA SER A 17 -8.03 10.35 -3.28
C SER A 17 -7.00 9.70 -2.36
N ASP A 18 -6.40 10.51 -1.48
CA ASP A 18 -5.45 10.01 -0.48
C ASP A 18 -6.01 8.85 0.33
N GLY A 19 -5.18 7.84 0.58
CA GLY A 19 -5.53 6.64 1.38
C GLY A 19 -6.21 5.51 0.60
N GLN A 20 -6.72 5.74 -0.61
CA GLN A 20 -7.29 4.66 -1.43
C GLN A 20 -6.23 3.99 -2.31
N LEU A 21 -6.26 2.65 -2.35
CA LEU A 21 -5.39 1.85 -3.22
C LEU A 21 -6.15 1.46 -4.50
N PRO A 22 -5.79 2.01 -5.67
CA PRO A 22 -6.38 1.59 -6.94
C PRO A 22 -5.92 0.18 -7.32
N ALA A 23 -6.61 -0.45 -8.28
CA ALA A 23 -6.17 -1.72 -8.86
C ALA A 23 -4.76 -1.60 -9.45
N PHE A 24 -3.97 -2.68 -9.36
CA PHE A 24 -2.64 -2.70 -9.96
C PHE A 24 -2.74 -2.74 -11.49
N ASN A 25 -2.22 -1.70 -12.15
CA ASN A 25 -2.22 -1.58 -13.61
C ASN A 25 -1.07 -2.37 -14.26
N GLU A 26 -1.21 -3.69 -14.34
CA GLU A 26 -0.21 -4.59 -14.94
C GLU A 26 -0.02 -4.33 -16.43
N ASP A 27 -1.11 -4.10 -17.17
CA ASP A 27 -1.07 -3.87 -18.61
C ASP A 27 -0.36 -2.56 -18.97
N GLY A 28 -0.63 -1.48 -18.22
CA GLY A 28 0.06 -0.20 -18.41
C GLY A 28 1.56 -0.30 -18.12
N LEU A 29 1.94 -1.01 -17.04
CA LEU A 29 3.34 -1.26 -16.74
C LEU A 29 4.02 -2.08 -17.85
N ARG A 30 3.37 -3.14 -18.34
CA ARG A 30 3.87 -3.98 -19.43
C ARG A 30 4.10 -3.17 -20.71
N GLN A 31 3.17 -2.29 -21.08
CA GLN A 31 3.31 -1.41 -22.25
C GLN A 31 4.51 -0.46 -22.12
N VAL A 32 4.74 0.12 -20.93
CA VAL A 32 5.91 0.99 -20.70
C VAL A 32 7.22 0.19 -20.81
N LEU A 33 7.27 -1.02 -20.26
CA LEU A 33 8.46 -1.87 -20.35
C LEU A 33 8.76 -2.28 -21.80
N GLN A 34 7.75 -2.61 -22.60
CA GLN A 34 7.91 -2.88 -24.02
C GLN A 34 8.42 -1.65 -24.80
N GLU A 35 7.91 -0.45 -24.50
CA GLU A 35 8.45 0.79 -25.08
C GLU A 35 9.92 0.99 -24.69
N MET A 36 10.28 0.72 -23.43
CA MET A 36 11.66 0.84 -22.96
C MET A 36 12.60 -0.16 -23.66
N GLU A 37 12.17 -1.41 -23.86
CA GLU A 37 12.95 -2.42 -24.57
C GLU A 37 13.19 -2.01 -26.03
N ALA A 38 12.13 -1.61 -26.75
CA ALA A 38 12.25 -1.16 -28.13
C ALA A 38 13.15 0.08 -28.27
N LEU A 39 13.02 1.05 -27.36
CA LEU A 39 13.89 2.23 -27.33
C LEU A 39 15.35 1.86 -27.06
N TYR A 40 15.59 0.91 -26.15
CA TYR A 40 16.93 0.46 -25.80
C TYR A 40 17.62 -0.24 -26.98
N GLU A 41 16.94 -1.16 -27.66
CA GLU A 41 17.47 -1.89 -28.82
C GLU A 41 17.83 -0.95 -29.97
N GLN A 42 16.92 -0.03 -30.33
CA GLN A 42 17.18 0.98 -31.35
C GLN A 42 18.36 1.87 -30.96
N ASN A 43 18.47 2.22 -29.68
CA ASN A 43 19.56 3.05 -29.21
C ASN A 43 20.91 2.33 -29.26
N GLN A 44 20.94 1.04 -28.94
CA GLN A 44 22.14 0.20 -29.04
C GLN A 44 22.62 0.05 -30.49
N ALA A 45 21.70 -0.13 -31.44
CA ALA A 45 22.02 -0.20 -32.86
C ALA A 45 22.71 1.09 -33.34
N ASP A 46 22.12 2.25 -33.07
CA ASP A 46 22.66 3.53 -33.53
C ASP A 46 23.95 3.92 -32.81
N VAL A 47 24.14 3.55 -31.54
CA VAL A 47 25.41 3.73 -30.82
C VAL A 47 26.52 2.91 -31.48
N SER A 48 26.21 1.67 -31.90
CA SER A 48 27.15 0.80 -32.58
C SER A 48 27.54 1.36 -33.96
N GLU A 49 26.56 1.86 -34.72
CA GLU A 49 26.80 2.51 -36.02
C GLU A 49 27.61 3.82 -35.87
N ALA A 50 27.24 4.68 -34.92
CA ALA A 50 27.96 5.92 -34.64
C ALA A 50 29.43 5.67 -34.31
N LYS A 51 29.72 4.58 -33.58
CA LYS A 51 31.09 4.19 -33.23
C LYS A 51 31.85 3.57 -34.39
N ALA A 52 31.21 2.69 -35.17
CA ALA A 52 31.86 1.96 -36.26
C ALA A 52 32.09 2.82 -37.51
N ALA A 53 31.10 3.63 -37.89
CA ALA A 53 31.09 4.41 -39.13
C ALA A 53 31.32 5.92 -38.91
N GLY A 54 31.52 6.36 -37.67
CA GLY A 54 31.73 7.79 -37.35
C GLY A 54 30.50 8.67 -37.59
N ARG A 55 29.29 8.08 -37.55
CA ARG A 55 27.99 8.76 -37.78
C ARG A 55 27.59 9.66 -36.61
N GLY A 56 28.26 10.80 -36.46
CA GLY A 56 28.00 11.79 -35.41
C GLY A 56 26.62 12.45 -35.49
N ASP A 57 25.95 12.37 -36.65
CA ASP A 57 24.58 12.83 -36.88
C ASP A 57 23.52 12.05 -36.09
N LEU A 58 23.83 10.83 -35.62
CA LEU A 58 22.93 10.00 -34.80
C LEU A 58 22.90 10.41 -33.32
N ILE A 59 23.88 11.20 -32.86
CA ILE A 59 24.04 11.57 -31.44
C ILE A 59 22.80 12.26 -30.84
N PRO A 60 22.12 13.20 -31.53
CA PRO A 60 20.90 13.81 -31.01
C PRO A 60 19.77 12.79 -30.78
N SER A 61 19.53 11.89 -31.74
CA SER A 61 18.53 10.82 -31.63
C SER A 61 18.85 9.86 -30.49
N ILE A 62 20.13 9.53 -30.30
CA ILE A 62 20.59 8.70 -29.19
C ILE A 62 20.29 9.35 -27.84
N LYS A 63 20.61 10.64 -27.70
CA LYS A 63 20.34 11.41 -26.48
C LYS A 63 18.85 11.51 -26.19
N LEU A 64 18.02 11.74 -27.22
CA LEU A 64 16.57 11.79 -27.07
C LEU A 64 16.01 10.49 -26.50
N ARG A 65 16.33 9.34 -27.11
CA ARG A 65 15.87 8.02 -26.63
C ARG A 65 16.38 7.71 -25.23
N HIS A 66 17.64 8.07 -24.93
CA HIS A 66 18.18 7.92 -23.59
C HIS A 66 17.40 8.72 -22.54
N CYS A 67 17.06 9.98 -22.82
CA CYS A 67 16.23 10.79 -21.93
C CYS A 67 14.81 10.19 -21.76
N CYS A 68 14.22 9.65 -22.82
CA CYS A 68 12.91 8.97 -22.76
C CYS A 68 12.96 7.72 -21.85
N LEU A 69 14.03 6.91 -21.94
CA LEU A 69 14.24 5.76 -21.05
C LEU A 69 14.30 6.17 -19.58
N LEU A 70 15.09 7.21 -19.26
CA LEU A 70 15.19 7.74 -17.89
C LEU A 70 13.84 8.29 -17.39
N ARG A 71 13.06 8.91 -18.28
CA ARG A 71 11.72 9.40 -17.96
C ARG A 71 10.77 8.25 -17.64
N ASN A 72 10.74 7.21 -18.47
CA ASN A 72 9.92 6.02 -18.24
C ASN A 72 10.31 5.32 -16.93
N GLN A 73 11.60 5.14 -16.68
CA GLN A 73 12.11 4.58 -15.41
C GLN A 73 11.61 5.38 -14.21
N ARG A 74 11.74 6.72 -14.24
CA ARG A 74 11.31 7.58 -13.14
C ARG A 74 9.81 7.47 -12.89
N CYS A 75 8.99 7.45 -13.94
CA CYS A 75 7.54 7.32 -13.83
C CYS A 75 7.13 5.95 -13.27
N VAL A 76 7.74 4.86 -13.75
CA VAL A 76 7.47 3.50 -13.24
C VAL A 76 7.84 3.39 -11.75
N VAL A 77 9.03 3.86 -11.37
CA VAL A 77 9.47 3.83 -9.97
C VAL A 77 8.55 4.67 -9.08
N ALA A 78 8.15 5.86 -9.53
CA ALA A 78 7.22 6.71 -8.79
C ALA A 78 5.85 6.04 -8.61
N TYR A 79 5.32 5.41 -9.66
CA TYR A 79 4.07 4.66 -9.59
C TYR A 79 4.13 3.53 -8.57
N LEU A 80 5.16 2.68 -8.63
CA LEU A 80 5.34 1.56 -7.70
C LEU A 80 5.57 2.05 -6.26
N TYR A 81 6.35 3.11 -6.07
CA TYR A 81 6.68 3.64 -4.76
C TYR A 81 5.46 4.27 -4.07
N ASP A 82 4.65 5.07 -4.79
CA ASP A 82 3.43 5.66 -4.24
C ASP A 82 2.44 4.58 -3.77
N ARG A 83 2.27 3.52 -4.57
CA ARG A 83 1.45 2.37 -4.18
C ARG A 83 1.96 1.70 -2.91
N LEU A 84 3.28 1.49 -2.78
CA LEU A 84 3.89 0.96 -1.55
C LEU A 84 3.65 1.86 -0.33
N LEU A 85 3.69 3.18 -0.49
CA LEU A 85 3.37 4.12 0.60
C LEU A 85 1.91 3.98 1.05
N ARG A 86 0.97 3.84 0.11
CA ARG A 86 -0.45 3.59 0.40
C ARG A 86 -0.65 2.24 1.11
N ILE A 87 -0.02 1.17 0.62
CA ILE A 87 -0.05 -0.16 1.24
C ILE A 87 0.52 -0.14 2.66
N ARG A 88 1.59 0.63 2.89
CA ARG A 88 2.13 0.83 4.23
C ARG A 88 1.10 1.50 5.14
N ALA A 89 0.43 2.56 4.68
CA ALA A 89 -0.59 3.26 5.46
C ALA A 89 -1.74 2.32 5.87
N LEU A 90 -2.16 1.42 4.99
CA LEU A 90 -3.19 0.42 5.28
C LEU A 90 -2.86 -0.48 6.48
N ARG A 91 -1.57 -0.78 6.74
CA ARG A 91 -1.16 -1.52 7.96
C ARG A 91 -1.47 -0.74 9.23
N TRP A 92 -1.34 0.58 9.20
CA TRP A 92 -1.58 1.45 10.36
C TRP A 92 -3.07 1.77 10.54
N GLU A 93 -3.84 1.77 9.46
CA GLU A 93 -5.29 2.01 9.49
C GLU A 93 -6.09 0.76 9.83
N TYR A 94 -5.92 -0.35 9.08
CA TYR A 94 -6.74 -1.57 9.24
C TYR A 94 -6.11 -2.62 10.17
N GLY A 95 -4.78 -2.59 10.33
CA GLY A 95 -4.05 -3.58 11.11
C GLY A 95 -3.37 -4.67 10.27
N SER A 96 -3.09 -5.81 10.90
CA SER A 96 -2.30 -6.91 10.31
C SER A 96 -3.04 -7.70 9.22
N VAL A 97 -4.38 -7.63 9.23
CA VAL A 97 -5.28 -8.30 8.28
C VAL A 97 -6.02 -7.23 7.47
N LEU A 98 -5.79 -7.22 6.16
CA LEU A 98 -6.47 -6.31 5.25
C LEU A 98 -7.77 -6.93 4.73
N PRO A 99 -8.81 -6.11 4.51
CA PRO A 99 -10.04 -6.52 3.83
C PRO A 99 -9.78 -7.15 2.45
N ALA A 100 -10.61 -8.12 2.05
CA ALA A 100 -10.44 -8.86 0.80
C ALA A 100 -10.50 -7.95 -0.44
N ASN A 101 -11.35 -6.92 -0.44
CA ASN A 101 -11.47 -5.93 -1.52
C ASN A 101 -10.20 -5.11 -1.71
N VAL A 102 -9.46 -4.81 -0.64
CA VAL A 102 -8.18 -4.10 -0.72
C VAL A 102 -7.10 -5.02 -1.27
N ARG A 103 -7.05 -6.26 -0.77
CA ARG A 103 -6.10 -7.29 -1.24
C ARG A 103 -6.29 -7.62 -2.73
N PHE A 104 -7.52 -7.56 -3.23
CA PHE A 104 -7.82 -7.81 -4.64
C PHE A 104 -7.17 -6.79 -5.59
N HIS A 105 -6.88 -5.57 -5.11
CA HIS A 105 -6.23 -4.52 -5.90
C HIS A 105 -4.70 -4.54 -5.83
N MET A 106 -4.12 -5.47 -5.08
CA MET A 106 -2.67 -5.59 -4.90
C MET A 106 -2.09 -6.61 -5.88
N SER A 107 -0.86 -6.36 -6.35
CA SER A 107 -0.08 -7.40 -7.04
C SER A 107 0.39 -8.49 -6.05
N ALA A 108 0.81 -9.65 -6.57
CA ALA A 108 1.35 -10.73 -5.73
C ALA A 108 2.59 -10.28 -4.95
N GLU A 109 3.45 -9.48 -5.57
CA GLU A 109 4.67 -8.92 -5.01
C GLU A 109 4.36 -7.87 -3.93
N GLU A 110 3.34 -7.04 -4.15
CA GLU A 110 2.83 -6.08 -3.15
C GLU A 110 2.31 -6.81 -1.90
N VAL A 111 1.61 -7.93 -2.09
CA VAL A 111 1.14 -8.79 -0.98
C VAL A 111 2.32 -9.40 -0.22
N GLN A 112 3.34 -9.88 -0.94
CA GLN A 112 4.55 -10.40 -0.33
C GLN A 112 5.28 -9.32 0.47
N TRP A 113 5.43 -8.11 -0.10
CA TRP A 113 6.04 -6.96 0.57
C TRP A 113 5.29 -6.59 1.85
N PHE A 114 3.95 -6.51 1.81
CA PHE A 114 3.14 -6.27 3.00
C PHE A 114 3.37 -7.36 4.07
N GLY A 115 3.48 -8.61 3.63
CA GLY A 115 3.82 -9.75 4.49
C GLY A 115 5.18 -9.64 5.18
N GLN A 116 6.18 -9.04 4.52
CA GLN A 116 7.49 -8.77 5.11
C GLN A 116 7.45 -7.56 6.05
N TYR A 117 6.80 -6.47 5.63
CA TYR A 117 6.64 -5.26 6.44
C TYR A 117 5.92 -5.53 7.77
N LYS A 118 4.83 -6.32 7.75
CA LYS A 118 4.12 -6.67 8.99
C LYS A 118 4.99 -7.49 9.95
N LYS A 119 5.86 -8.35 9.42
CA LYS A 119 6.79 -9.18 10.23
C LYS A 119 7.88 -8.32 10.85
N SER A 120 8.47 -7.38 10.09
CA SER A 120 9.48 -6.47 10.62
C SER A 120 8.90 -5.55 11.69
N LEU A 121 7.70 -5.01 11.46
CA LEU A 121 7.00 -4.19 12.45
C LEU A 121 6.71 -4.99 13.74
N ALA A 122 6.22 -6.23 13.63
CA ALA A 122 5.99 -7.09 14.79
C ALA A 122 7.30 -7.45 15.52
N SER A 123 8.42 -7.59 14.80
CA SER A 123 9.74 -7.77 15.43
C SER A 123 10.14 -6.54 16.23
N PHE A 124 9.94 -5.35 15.67
CA PHE A 124 10.23 -4.09 16.35
C PHE A 124 9.36 -3.91 17.60
N MET A 125 8.05 -4.15 17.51
CA MET A 125 7.13 -4.08 18.66
C MET A 125 7.55 -5.01 19.82
N ARG A 126 8.10 -6.18 19.51
CA ARG A 126 8.61 -7.12 20.53
C ARG A 126 9.96 -6.73 21.12
N SER A 127 10.74 -5.88 20.44
CA SER A 127 12.06 -5.47 20.93
C SER A 127 12.00 -4.28 21.89
N ILE A 128 10.85 -3.63 22.02
CA ILE A 128 10.60 -2.49 22.90
C ILE A 128 9.57 -2.90 23.96
N GLY A 129 9.48 -2.19 25.09
CA GLY A 129 8.47 -2.51 26.12
C GLY A 129 8.82 -3.68 27.06
N GLY A 130 10.09 -4.10 27.10
CA GLY A 130 10.54 -5.13 28.05
C GLY A 130 10.09 -6.54 27.65
N GLN A 131 9.61 -7.34 28.61
CA GLN A 131 9.26 -8.74 28.38
C GLN A 131 7.94 -8.93 27.60
N GLU A 132 7.03 -7.96 27.64
CA GLU A 132 5.69 -8.08 27.03
C GLU A 132 5.60 -7.46 25.61
N GLY A 133 6.60 -6.68 25.21
CA GLY A 133 6.51 -5.90 23.98
C GLY A 133 5.72 -4.59 24.14
N LEU A 134 5.70 -3.75 23.10
CA LEU A 134 4.80 -2.60 23.01
C LEU A 134 4.17 -2.52 21.61
N ASP A 135 2.83 -2.61 21.56
CA ASP A 135 2.09 -2.43 20.31
C ASP A 135 1.90 -0.93 20.00
N VAL A 136 2.88 -0.37 19.27
CA VAL A 136 2.85 1.03 18.81
C VAL A 136 1.76 1.34 17.77
N THR A 137 0.99 0.34 17.32
CA THR A 137 -0.14 0.60 16.44
C THR A 137 -1.43 0.91 17.20
N GLN A 138 -1.45 0.81 18.53
CA GLN A 138 -2.61 1.17 19.35
C GLN A 138 -2.53 2.63 19.84
N ASP A 139 -3.62 3.13 20.44
CA ASP A 139 -3.64 4.41 21.17
C ASP A 139 -3.28 5.65 20.33
N MET A 140 -3.70 5.68 19.06
CA MET A 140 -3.48 6.81 18.14
C MET A 140 -4.16 8.12 18.59
N LYS A 141 -5.06 8.06 19.58
CA LYS A 141 -5.76 9.20 20.16
C LYS A 141 -5.64 9.13 21.69
N PRO A 142 -5.45 10.27 22.38
CA PRO A 142 -5.41 10.29 23.83
C PRO A 142 -6.64 9.59 24.46
N PRO A 143 -6.43 8.69 25.43
CA PRO A 143 -7.53 7.98 26.08
C PRO A 143 -8.35 8.96 26.92
N LYS A 144 -9.67 8.99 26.68
CA LYS A 144 -10.62 9.80 27.48
C LYS A 144 -11.27 9.01 28.62
N SER A 145 -11.39 7.69 28.44
CA SER A 145 -12.09 6.79 29.36
C SER A 145 -11.55 5.37 29.20
N LEU A 146 -11.53 4.61 30.30
CA LEU A 146 -11.07 3.22 30.33
C LEU A 146 -12.04 2.25 29.64
N TYR A 147 -13.34 2.51 29.79
CA TYR A 147 -14.41 1.76 29.15
C TYR A 147 -15.18 2.66 28.19
N ILE A 148 -15.73 2.06 27.14
CA ILE A 148 -16.54 2.75 26.14
C ILE A 148 -17.77 1.92 25.79
N GLN A 149 -18.84 2.61 25.40
CA GLN A 149 -20.03 1.98 24.83
C GLN A 149 -19.85 1.85 23.32
N VAL A 150 -19.95 0.63 22.82
CA VAL A 150 -19.78 0.31 21.40
C VAL A 150 -21.03 -0.34 20.84
N ARG A 151 -21.31 -0.07 19.57
CA ARG A 151 -22.37 -0.71 18.78
C ARG A 151 -21.75 -1.58 17.70
N CYS A 152 -22.22 -2.81 17.55
CA CYS A 152 -21.82 -3.68 16.46
C CYS A 152 -22.50 -3.27 15.15
N LEU A 153 -21.73 -3.02 14.10
CA LEU A 153 -22.25 -2.69 12.77
C LEU A 153 -22.51 -3.94 11.92
N LYS A 154 -21.84 -5.04 12.24
CA LYS A 154 -21.88 -6.33 11.53
C LYS A 154 -21.79 -7.48 12.53
N ASP A 155 -22.23 -8.66 12.13
CA ASP A 155 -22.01 -9.88 12.91
C ASP A 155 -20.52 -10.25 12.87
N HIS A 156 -19.91 -10.35 14.05
CA HIS A 156 -18.48 -10.69 14.20
C HIS A 156 -18.27 -12.05 14.88
N GLY A 157 -19.30 -12.57 15.55
CA GLY A 157 -19.23 -13.84 16.27
C GLY A 157 -18.79 -13.65 17.72
N GLU A 158 -18.13 -14.68 18.26
CA GLU A 158 -17.65 -14.72 19.63
C GLU A 158 -16.40 -13.86 19.82
N PHE A 159 -16.41 -13.02 20.85
CA PHE A 159 -15.33 -12.11 21.22
C PHE A 159 -14.92 -12.36 22.66
N GLU A 160 -13.69 -12.79 22.88
CA GLU A 160 -13.16 -13.13 24.20
C GLU A 160 -12.40 -11.95 24.83
N ILE A 161 -12.70 -11.69 26.10
CA ILE A 161 -11.98 -10.75 26.96
C ILE A 161 -10.91 -11.53 27.75
N ASP A 162 -9.88 -10.84 28.24
CA ASP A 162 -8.78 -11.45 29.02
C ASP A 162 -9.22 -12.20 30.28
N ASP A 163 -10.41 -11.91 30.82
CA ASP A 163 -10.98 -12.64 31.95
C ASP A 163 -11.64 -13.97 31.54
N GLY A 164 -11.57 -14.33 30.26
CA GLY A 164 -12.19 -15.52 29.68
C GLY A 164 -13.68 -15.34 29.36
N THR A 165 -14.25 -14.15 29.55
CA THR A 165 -15.65 -13.88 29.20
C THR A 165 -15.80 -13.80 27.70
N VAL A 166 -16.67 -14.65 27.14
CA VAL A 166 -17.02 -14.64 25.72
C VAL A 166 -18.31 -13.87 25.49
N ILE A 167 -18.24 -12.86 24.62
CA ILE A 167 -19.37 -12.00 24.25
C ILE A 167 -19.71 -12.21 22.79
N LEU A 168 -20.98 -12.42 22.49
CA LEU A 168 -21.45 -12.58 21.12
C LEU A 168 -21.77 -11.22 20.49
N LEU A 169 -20.95 -10.80 19.53
CA LEU A 169 -21.11 -9.54 18.79
C LEU A 169 -22.06 -9.74 17.60
N LYS A 170 -23.35 -9.49 17.83
CA LYS A 170 -24.40 -9.44 16.79
C LYS A 170 -24.63 -8.04 16.27
N LYS A 171 -24.99 -7.89 15.00
CA LYS A 171 -25.34 -6.61 14.37
C LYS A 171 -26.39 -5.85 15.20
N ASN A 172 -26.17 -4.55 15.38
CA ASN A 172 -26.96 -3.61 16.17
C ASN A 172 -27.00 -3.87 17.69
N SER A 173 -26.28 -4.87 18.22
CA SER A 173 -26.11 -5.03 19.67
C SER A 173 -25.17 -3.94 20.22
N GLN A 174 -25.33 -3.58 21.49
CA GLN A 174 -24.49 -2.62 22.18
C GLN A 174 -23.84 -3.27 23.40
N HIS A 175 -22.57 -2.95 23.62
CA HIS A 175 -21.77 -3.51 24.70
C HIS A 175 -20.96 -2.41 25.37
N PHE A 176 -20.69 -2.57 26.66
CA PHE A 176 -19.81 -1.70 27.42
C PHE A 176 -18.52 -2.44 27.72
N LEU A 177 -17.45 -2.09 27.00
CA LEU A 177 -16.22 -2.88 26.92
C LEU A 177 -14.99 -2.01 27.20
N PRO A 178 -13.87 -2.60 27.65
CA PRO A 178 -12.61 -1.90 27.77
C PRO A 178 -12.18 -1.31 26.41
N ARG A 179 -11.78 -0.04 26.40
CA ARG A 179 -11.45 0.69 25.18
C ARG A 179 -10.34 0.02 24.37
N TRP A 180 -9.28 -0.38 25.05
CA TRP A 180 -8.08 -0.96 24.46
C TRP A 180 -8.37 -2.24 23.64
N LYS A 181 -9.38 -3.03 24.03
CA LYS A 181 -9.86 -4.19 23.26
C LYS A 181 -10.69 -3.80 22.03
N CYS A 182 -11.41 -2.69 22.11
CA CYS A 182 -12.32 -2.26 21.05
C CYS A 182 -11.62 -1.53 19.91
N GLU A 183 -10.46 -0.91 20.15
CA GLU A 183 -9.83 -0.01 19.17
C GLU A 183 -9.58 -0.65 17.81
N GLN A 184 -9.09 -1.90 17.79
CA GLN A 184 -8.84 -2.63 16.55
C GLN A 184 -10.14 -2.90 15.77
N LEU A 185 -11.19 -3.35 16.46
CA LEU A 185 -12.48 -3.64 15.84
C LEU A 185 -13.20 -2.37 15.38
N ILE A 186 -13.01 -1.24 16.06
CA ILE A 186 -13.51 0.06 15.63
C ILE A 186 -12.86 0.48 14.32
N ARG A 187 -11.53 0.34 14.20
CA ARG A 187 -10.79 0.69 12.97
C ARG A 187 -11.16 -0.19 11.79
N GLN A 188 -11.46 -1.47 12.04
CA GLN A 188 -11.96 -2.39 11.03
C GLN A 188 -13.41 -2.12 10.60
N GLY A 189 -14.11 -1.19 11.28
CA GLY A 189 -15.52 -0.89 11.02
C GLY A 189 -16.48 -2.01 11.45
N VAL A 190 -16.06 -2.84 12.41
CA VAL A 190 -16.92 -3.85 13.05
C VAL A 190 -17.72 -3.22 14.18
N LEU A 191 -17.07 -2.36 14.97
CA LEU A 191 -17.65 -1.63 16.09
C LEU A 191 -17.70 -0.13 15.78
N GLU A 192 -18.70 0.55 16.33
CA GLU A 192 -18.82 2.00 16.35
C GLU A 192 -18.83 2.48 17.80
N HIS A 193 -18.02 3.50 18.12
CA HIS A 193 -18.07 4.14 19.43
C HIS A 193 -19.31 5.03 19.51
N VAL A 194 -20.24 4.69 20.40
CA VAL A 194 -21.42 5.50 20.66
C VAL A 194 -20.98 6.65 21.57
N MET A 195 -20.71 7.82 20.98
CA MET A 195 -20.44 9.01 21.77
C MET A 195 -21.73 9.46 22.46
N SER A 196 -21.69 9.52 23.78
CA SER A 196 -22.62 10.33 24.58
C SER A 196 -22.04 11.72 24.78
#